data_AF-A0A9R0RKX1-F1
#
_entry.id   AF-A0A9R0RKX1-F1
#
_cell.length_a   1.000
_cell.length_b   1.000
_cell.length_c   1.000
_cell.angle_alpha   90.00
_cell.angle_beta   90.00
_cell.angle_gamma   90.00
#
_symmetry.space_group_name_H-M   'P 1'
#
loop_
_entity.id
_entity.type
_entity.pdbx_description
1 polymer ?
#
loop_
_entity_poly.entity_id
_entity_poly.type
_entity_poly.pdbx_seq_one_letter_code
_entity_poly.pdbx_strand_id
1 'polypeptide(L)'
;MASGGNPQFRYTQPPSKVIHVRNLPWECTDEELTELGSLFGKVVNTKCNVGANRNQAFIEFADQNQAIAMISYYASSAEPAQVRGKNVYLQYSNRQEIVNSKNTGDAAGNVLLVTMEGVLPDAVSIDVLHLDCLSNL
;
A
#
# COMPACT_ATOMS: atom_id res chain seq x y z
N MET A 1 -17.08 2.22 33.82
CA MET A 1 -17.39 0.92 33.19
C MET A 1 -16.71 0.91 31.83
N ALA A 2 -15.74 0.01 31.63
CA ALA A 2 -14.90 0.00 30.43
C ALA A 2 -15.70 -0.54 29.23
N SER A 3 -15.82 0.26 28.19
CA SER A 3 -16.38 -0.17 26.91
C SER A 3 -15.35 -1.07 26.22
N GLY A 4 -15.54 -2.39 26.35
CA GLY A 4 -14.82 -3.40 25.59
C GLY A 4 -15.19 -3.29 24.10
N GLY A 5 -14.47 -2.44 23.38
CA GLY A 5 -14.50 -2.42 21.93
C GLY A 5 -13.72 -3.61 21.40
N ASN A 6 -14.43 -4.66 21.03
CA ASN A 6 -13.92 -5.80 20.26
C ASN A 6 -12.97 -5.26 19.16
N PRO A 7 -11.70 -5.70 19.04
CA PRO A 7 -10.84 -5.24 17.96
C PRO A 7 -11.55 -5.53 16.64
N GLN A 8 -11.93 -4.43 15.99
CA GLN A 8 -12.86 -4.39 14.88
C GLN A 8 -12.16 -4.95 13.64
N PHE A 9 -12.04 -6.28 13.58
CA PHE A 9 -11.94 -6.99 12.31
C PHE A 9 -13.24 -6.67 11.57
N ARG A 10 -13.18 -5.62 10.74
CA ARG A 10 -14.27 -5.37 9.79
C ARG A 10 -14.22 -6.52 8.80
N TYR A 11 -15.02 -7.54 9.05
CA TYR A 11 -15.37 -8.63 8.12
C TYR A 11 -15.99 -8.13 6.80
N THR A 12 -16.01 -6.82 6.54
CA THR A 12 -16.63 -6.20 5.37
C THR A 12 -15.68 -6.09 4.18
N GLN A 13 -14.41 -6.47 4.32
CA GLN A 13 -13.46 -6.45 3.21
C GLN A 13 -13.35 -7.83 2.58
N PRO A 14 -13.42 -7.94 1.25
CA PRO A 14 -13.17 -9.21 0.57
C PRO A 14 -11.75 -9.70 0.92
N PRO A 15 -11.53 -11.02 1.02
CA PRO A 15 -10.21 -11.54 1.31
C PRO A 15 -9.20 -11.06 0.27
N SER A 16 -8.02 -10.67 0.73
CA SER A 16 -6.91 -10.21 -0.11
C SER A 16 -5.62 -10.87 0.35
N LYS A 17 -4.69 -11.11 -0.58
CA LYS A 17 -3.32 -11.55 -0.26
C LYS A 17 -2.51 -10.46 0.45
N VAL A 18 -3.01 -9.22 0.53
CA VAL A 18 -2.38 -8.11 1.23
C VAL A 18 -3.13 -7.78 2.52
N ILE A 19 -2.39 -7.74 3.63
CA ILE A 19 -2.87 -7.35 4.95
C ILE A 19 -2.43 -5.92 5.26
N HIS A 20 -3.38 -5.10 5.70
CA HIS A 20 -3.16 -3.78 6.27
C HIS A 20 -2.96 -3.90 7.78
N VAL A 21 -1.81 -3.43 8.23
CA VAL A 21 -1.43 -3.40 9.65
C VAL A 21 -1.52 -1.95 10.14
N ARG A 22 -2.26 -1.72 11.21
CA ARG A 22 -2.48 -0.39 11.82
C ARG A 22 -1.96 -0.35 13.26
N ASN A 23 -1.67 0.86 13.73
CA ASN A 23 -1.15 1.13 15.08
C ASN A 23 0.27 0.58 15.31
N LEU A 24 1.08 0.48 14.25
CA LEU A 24 2.48 0.07 14.38
C LEU A 24 3.29 1.10 15.20
N PRO A 25 4.35 0.65 15.89
CA PRO A 25 5.34 1.55 16.44
C PRO A 25 6.15 2.21 15.30
N TRP A 26 6.64 3.43 15.53
CA TRP A 26 7.39 4.20 14.53
C TRP A 26 8.75 3.59 14.19
N GLU A 27 9.26 2.72 15.07
CA GLU A 27 10.52 1.98 14.94
C GLU A 27 10.35 0.62 14.25
N CYS A 28 9.13 0.28 13.82
CA CYS A 28 8.90 -1.01 13.18
C CYS A 28 9.62 -1.10 11.82
N THR A 29 10.40 -2.16 11.65
CA THR A 29 11.11 -2.45 10.40
C THR A 29 10.32 -3.43 9.53
N ASP A 30 10.64 -3.45 8.24
CA ASP A 30 10.14 -4.45 7.30
C ASP A 30 10.50 -5.89 7.68
N GLU A 31 11.63 -6.10 8.35
CA GLU A 31 12.04 -7.40 8.90
C GLU A 31 11.03 -7.90 9.94
N GLU A 32 10.65 -7.08 10.92
CA GLU A 32 9.67 -7.46 11.95
C GLU A 32 8.29 -7.80 11.34
N LEU A 33 7.87 -7.08 10.30
CA LEU A 33 6.64 -7.39 9.56
C LEU A 33 6.75 -8.70 8.79
N THR A 34 7.93 -8.98 8.24
CA THR A 34 8.21 -10.22 7.53
C THR A 34 8.20 -11.41 8.49
N GLU A 35 8.82 -11.29 9.66
CA GLU A 35 8.79 -12.32 10.70
C GLU A 35 7.35 -12.58 11.19
N LEU A 36 6.58 -11.52 11.44
CA LEU A 36 5.18 -11.63 11.84
C LEU A 36 4.33 -12.38 10.79
N GLY A 37 4.53 -12.06 9.50
CA GLY A 37 3.85 -12.74 8.41
C GLY A 37 4.38 -14.17 8.17
N SER A 38 5.67 -14.40 8.37
CA SER A 38 6.34 -15.68 8.08
C SER A 38 5.78 -16.84 8.89
N LEU A 39 5.11 -16.58 10.01
CA LEU A 39 4.39 -17.58 10.82
C LEU A 39 3.20 -18.20 10.08
N PHE A 40 2.63 -17.49 9.10
CA PHE A 40 1.41 -17.88 8.38
C PHE A 40 1.68 -18.23 6.91
N GLY A 41 2.81 -17.81 6.34
CA GLY A 41 3.16 -18.11 4.97
C GLY A 41 4.34 -17.31 4.43
N LYS A 42 4.61 -17.45 3.13
CA LYS A 42 5.70 -16.73 2.46
C LYS A 42 5.29 -15.30 2.19
N VAL A 43 5.93 -14.36 2.88
CA VAL A 43 5.81 -12.93 2.59
C VAL A 43 6.60 -12.60 1.33
N VAL A 44 5.95 -11.97 0.35
CA VAL A 44 6.57 -11.60 -0.94
C VAL A 44 6.92 -10.12 -1.02
N ASN A 45 6.16 -9.26 -0.35
CA ASN A 45 6.44 -7.84 -0.23
C ASN A 45 5.99 -7.31 1.14
N THR A 46 6.68 -6.29 1.63
CA THR A 46 6.26 -5.50 2.79
C THR A 46 6.42 -4.02 2.49
N LYS A 47 5.60 -3.18 3.14
CA LYS A 47 5.71 -1.72 3.05
C LYS A 47 5.41 -1.10 4.40
N CYS A 48 6.44 -0.69 5.12
CA CYS A 48 6.35 0.03 6.39
C CYS A 48 6.10 1.54 6.20
N ASN A 49 5.87 2.25 7.31
CA ASN A 49 5.78 3.70 7.39
C ASN A 49 4.76 4.36 6.44
N VAL A 50 3.63 3.70 6.18
CA VAL A 50 2.56 4.27 5.34
C VAL A 50 1.63 5.19 6.14
N GLY A 51 1.00 6.13 5.43
CA GLY A 51 0.10 7.13 6.02
C GLY A 51 0.83 8.29 6.68
N ALA A 52 0.09 9.34 7.04
CA ALA A 52 0.65 10.59 7.58
C ALA A 52 1.46 10.40 8.88
N ASN A 53 1.04 9.46 9.73
CA ASN A 53 1.65 9.20 11.03
C ASN A 53 2.71 8.08 10.99
N ARG A 54 3.03 7.54 9.81
CA ARG A 54 3.99 6.41 9.62
C ARG A 54 3.76 5.22 10.57
N ASN A 55 2.51 5.02 10.99
CA ASN A 55 2.10 4.02 11.98
C ASN A 55 1.28 2.88 11.37
N GLN A 56 1.45 2.68 10.06
CA GLN A 56 0.74 1.68 9.28
C GLN A 56 1.75 0.96 8.38
N ALA A 57 1.38 -0.25 7.99
CA ALA A 57 2.14 -1.02 7.01
C ALA A 57 1.24 -1.94 6.20
N PHE A 58 1.82 -2.49 5.13
CA PHE A 58 1.22 -3.57 4.36
C PHE A 58 2.15 -4.78 4.34
N ILE A 59 1.56 -5.97 4.40
CA ILE A 59 2.23 -7.27 4.23
C ILE A 59 1.53 -7.98 3.08
N GLU A 60 2.27 -8.36 2.04
CA GLU A 60 1.77 -9.15 0.93
C GLU A 60 2.29 -10.58 1.04
N PHE A 61 1.36 -11.52 1.00
CA PHE A 61 1.63 -12.95 0.98
C PHE A 61 1.71 -13.47 -0.45
N ALA A 62 2.43 -14.58 -0.64
CA ALA A 62 2.49 -15.29 -1.90
C ALA A 62 1.12 -15.84 -2.33
N ASP A 63 0.28 -16.19 -1.36
CA ASP A 63 -1.04 -16.77 -1.59
C ASP A 63 -2.09 -16.15 -0.66
N GLN A 64 -3.31 -15.98 -1.18
CA GLN A 64 -4.42 -15.40 -0.43
C GLN A 64 -4.80 -16.22 0.81
N ASN A 65 -4.66 -17.56 0.77
CA ASN A 65 -4.99 -18.43 1.90
C ASN A 65 -4.06 -18.19 3.10
N GLN A 66 -2.83 -17.74 2.87
CA GLN A 66 -1.87 -17.40 3.93
C GLN A 66 -2.31 -16.14 4.68
N ALA A 67 -2.79 -15.14 3.93
CA ALA A 67 -3.38 -13.94 4.49
C ALA A 67 -4.67 -14.24 5.27
N ILE A 68 -5.51 -15.15 4.75
CA ILE A 68 -6.72 -15.63 5.44
C ILE A 68 -6.34 -16.31 6.76
N ALA A 69 -5.35 -17.21 6.75
CA ALA A 69 -4.89 -17.90 7.95
C ALA A 69 -4.46 -16.91 9.04
N MET A 70 -3.69 -15.88 8.69
CA MET A 70 -3.27 -14.82 9.61
C MET A 70 -4.47 -14.09 10.23
N ILE A 71 -5.40 -13.61 9.40
CA ILE A 71 -6.58 -12.87 9.87
C ILE A 71 -7.46 -13.76 10.74
N SER A 72 -7.75 -14.99 10.30
CA SER A 72 -8.56 -15.95 11.04
C SER A 72 -7.94 -16.28 12.40
N TYR A 73 -6.62 -16.51 12.45
CA TYR A 73 -5.91 -16.80 13.68
C TYR A 73 -6.05 -15.68 14.70
N TYR A 74 -5.78 -14.43 14.30
CA TYR A 74 -5.88 -13.27 15.20
C TYR A 74 -7.31 -12.84 15.48
N ALA A 75 -8.28 -13.21 14.64
CA ALA A 75 -9.71 -12.99 14.91
C ALA A 75 -10.27 -13.97 15.95
N SER A 76 -9.76 -15.20 16.02
CA SER A 76 -10.15 -16.18 17.03
C SER A 76 -9.30 -16.16 18.30
N SER A 77 -8.10 -15.58 18.25
CA SER A 77 -7.18 -15.52 19.39
C SER A 77 -7.62 -14.46 20.40
N ALA A 78 -7.46 -14.78 21.68
CA ALA A 78 -7.67 -13.81 22.77
C ALA A 78 -6.56 -12.75 22.82
N GLU A 79 -5.37 -13.09 22.32
CA GLU A 79 -4.23 -12.19 22.25
C GLU A 79 -4.17 -11.52 20.87
N PRO A 80 -4.22 -10.18 20.81
CA PRO A 80 -4.08 -9.46 19.55
C PRO A 80 -2.64 -9.54 19.05
N ALA A 81 -2.45 -9.35 17.74
CA ALA A 81 -1.12 -9.21 17.18
C ALA A 81 -0.37 -8.05 17.86
N GLN A 82 0.90 -8.29 18.22
CA GLN A 82 1.75 -7.30 18.86
C GLN A 82 3.08 -7.20 18.12
N VAL A 83 3.57 -5.97 17.98
CA VAL A 83 4.89 -5.67 17.44
C VAL A 83 5.61 -4.81 18.47
N ARG A 84 6.76 -5.28 18.98
CA ARG A 84 7.54 -4.63 20.06
C ARG A 84 6.69 -4.27 21.30
N GLY A 85 5.76 -5.13 21.68
CA GLY A 85 4.85 -4.91 22.82
C GLY A 85 3.70 -3.93 22.57
N LYS A 86 3.56 -3.40 21.34
CA LYS A 86 2.43 -2.54 20.94
C LYS A 86 1.40 -3.35 20.15
N ASN A 87 0.15 -3.26 20.56
CA ASN A 87 -0.96 -3.96 19.89
C ASN A 87 -1.21 -3.36 18.51
N VAL A 88 -1.22 -4.22 17.48
CA VAL A 88 -1.51 -3.84 16.11
C VAL A 88 -2.86 -4.39 15.67
N TYR A 89 -3.49 -3.69 14.73
CA TYR A 89 -4.76 -4.12 14.15
C TYR A 89 -4.52 -4.62 12.73
N LEU A 90 -5.08 -5.78 12.41
CA LEU A 90 -4.94 -6.42 11.11
C LEU A 90 -6.28 -6.36 10.38
N GLN A 91 -6.25 -5.98 9.10
CA GLN A 91 -7.40 -6.03 8.20
C GLN A 91 -6.95 -6.40 6.79
N TYR A 92 -7.85 -6.93 5.96
CA TYR A 92 -7.56 -7.04 4.54
C TYR A 92 -7.37 -5.65 3.93
N SER A 93 -6.38 -5.55 3.06
CA SER A 93 -6.19 -4.37 2.23
C SER A 93 -7.23 -4.35 1.11
N ASN A 94 -7.69 -3.15 0.75
CA ASN A 94 -8.50 -2.94 -0.46
C ASN A 94 -7.72 -3.20 -1.75
N ARG A 95 -6.38 -3.31 -1.66
CA ARG A 95 -5.50 -3.64 -2.78
C ARG A 95 -5.19 -5.13 -2.76
N GLN A 96 -5.16 -5.74 -3.94
CA GLN A 96 -4.70 -7.11 -4.08
C GLN A 96 -3.18 -7.22 -4.07
N GLU A 97 -2.44 -6.12 -4.31
CA GLU A 97 -0.98 -6.11 -4.39
C GLU A 97 -0.40 -4.84 -3.76
N ILE A 98 0.81 -4.95 -3.19
CA ILE A 98 1.55 -3.79 -2.72
C ILE A 98 2.16 -3.11 -3.95
N VAL A 99 1.56 -1.99 -4.37
CA VAL A 99 2.21 -1.08 -5.31
C VAL A 99 3.41 -0.45 -4.63
N ASN A 100 4.59 -0.91 -5.01
CA ASN A 100 5.82 -0.24 -4.65
C ASN A 100 5.96 0.99 -5.54
N SER A 101 5.17 2.04 -5.24
CA SER A 101 5.60 3.40 -5.53
C SER A 101 6.88 3.56 -4.73
N LYS A 102 8.02 3.18 -5.32
CA LYS A 102 9.27 3.81 -5.00
C LYS A 102 8.92 5.29 -5.02
N ASN A 103 9.15 5.99 -3.92
CA ASN A 103 9.22 7.44 -4.01
C ASN A 103 10.49 7.76 -4.78
N THR A 104 10.55 7.35 -6.05
CA THR A 104 11.36 7.98 -7.05
C THR A 104 10.77 9.37 -7.18
N GLY A 105 11.22 10.29 -6.31
CA GLY A 105 11.25 11.71 -6.64
C GLY A 105 12.22 11.99 -7.81
N ASP A 106 12.29 11.06 -8.76
CA ASP A 106 13.24 10.95 -9.86
C ASP A 106 12.72 10.03 -11.00
N ALA A 107 11.49 9.50 -10.91
CA ALA A 107 10.85 8.88 -12.06
C ALA A 107 10.09 10.00 -12.73
N ALA A 108 10.79 10.71 -13.62
CA ALA A 108 10.19 11.62 -14.57
C ALA A 108 8.92 10.97 -15.14
N GLY A 109 7.75 11.51 -14.78
CA GLY A 109 6.55 11.26 -15.56
C GLY A 109 6.82 11.86 -16.93
N ASN A 110 6.65 11.10 -18.01
CA ASN A 110 6.78 11.60 -19.38
C ASN A 110 5.57 12.51 -19.73
N VAL A 111 5.32 13.53 -18.92
CA VAL A 111 4.26 14.50 -19.09
C VAL A 111 4.92 15.81 -19.50
N LEU A 112 4.91 16.08 -20.80
CA LEU A 112 5.30 17.38 -21.34
C LEU A 112 4.07 18.28 -21.32
N LEU A 113 4.04 19.28 -20.44
CA LEU A 113 3.01 20.32 -20.46
C LEU A 113 3.50 21.44 -21.38
N VAL A 114 2.87 21.59 -22.55
CA VAL A 114 3.18 22.64 -23.52
C VAL A 114 2.06 23.68 -23.51
N THR A 115 2.41 24.94 -23.26
CA THR A 115 1.50 26.08 -23.42
C THR A 115 1.82 26.77 -24.74
N MET A 116 0.87 26.77 -25.68
CA MET A 116 1.01 27.48 -26.94
C MET A 116 0.28 28.82 -26.86
N GLU A 117 0.99 29.92 -27.05
CA GLU A 117 0.41 31.26 -27.10
C GLU A 117 0.28 31.71 -28.56
N GLY A 118 -0.86 32.31 -28.94
CA GLY A 118 -1.06 32.90 -30.28
C GLY A 118 -1.57 31.95 -31.38
N VAL A 119 -2.07 30.76 -31.03
CA VAL A 119 -2.60 29.81 -32.02
C VAL A 119 -4.10 30.03 -32.24
N LEU A 120 -4.50 30.18 -33.52
CA LEU A 120 -5.91 30.25 -33.90
C LEU A 120 -6.58 28.89 -33.63
N PRO A 121 -7.83 28.85 -33.12
CA PRO A 121 -8.48 27.63 -32.62
C PRO A 121 -8.68 26.53 -33.68
N ASP A 122 -8.51 26.83 -34.96
CA ASP A 122 -8.70 25.91 -36.09
C ASP A 122 -7.37 25.40 -36.70
N ALA A 123 -6.22 25.88 -36.21
CA ALA A 123 -4.90 25.61 -36.80
C ALA A 123 -4.13 24.45 -36.10
N VAL A 124 -4.71 23.82 -35.07
CA VAL A 124 -4.04 22.75 -34.32
C VAL A 124 -4.46 21.39 -34.88
N SER A 125 -3.59 20.78 -35.68
CA SER A 125 -3.70 19.39 -36.12
C SER A 125 -2.62 18.53 -35.46
N ILE A 126 -2.90 17.23 -35.29
CA ILE A 126 -2.00 16.26 -34.64
C ILE A 126 -0.61 16.21 -35.33
N ASP A 127 -0.55 16.45 -36.63
CA ASP A 127 0.70 16.54 -37.40
C ASP A 127 1.60 17.71 -36.98
N VAL A 128 1.04 18.85 -36.53
CA VAL A 128 1.81 20.01 -36.08
C VAL A 128 2.51 19.73 -34.74
N LEU A 129 1.86 18.97 -33.86
CA LEU A 129 2.43 18.53 -32.57
C LEU A 129 3.60 17.55 -32.75
N HIS A 130 3.58 16.73 -33.81
CA HIS A 130 4.67 15.80 -34.12
C HIS A 130 5.89 16.49 -34.71
N LEU A 131 5.70 17.56 -35.49
CA LEU A 131 6.79 18.29 -36.13
C LEU A 131 7.63 19.08 -35.11
N ASP A 132 6.99 19.70 -34.12
CA ASP A 132 7.69 20.51 -33.11
C ASP A 132 8.61 19.67 -32.21
N CYS A 133 8.19 18.44 -31.88
CA CYS A 133 8.98 17.50 -31.08
C CYS A 133 10.23 16.93 -31.78
N LEU A 134 10.30 16.99 -33.12
CA LEU A 134 11.44 16.46 -33.91
C LEU A 134 12.47 17.53 -34.26
N SER A 135 12.13 18.82 -34.16
CA SER A 135 13.04 19.92 -34.52
C SER A 135 13.91 20.45 -33.38
N ASN A 136 13.83 19.89 -32.17
CA ASN A 136 14.61 20.31 -31.00
C ASN A 136 15.36 19.18 -30.28
N LEU A 137 15.74 18.12 -31.01
CA LEU A 137 16.78 17.18 -30.62
C LEU A 137 17.95 17.26 -31.61
#